data_AF-A0A2E0KQU0-F1
#
_entry.id   AF-A0A2E0KQU0-F1
#
_cell.length_a   1.000
_cell.length_b   1.000
_cell.length_c   1.000
_cell.angle_alpha   90.00
_cell.angle_beta   90.00
_cell.angle_gamma   90.00
#
_symmetry.space_group_name_H-M   'P 1'
#
loop_
_entity.id
_entity.type
_entity.pdbx_description
1 polymer ?
#
loop_
_entity_poly.entity_id
_entity_poly.type
_entity_poly.pdbx_seq_one_letter_code
_entity_poly.pdbx_strand_id
1 'polypeptide(L)'
;MYTATQALKTFGTGILPSHWLEMSKSRLYDGDTNAAWTIHRIVRDLMSALSPVCPFFTHHISSTLYEQSAVDVREFPNRTPDDGQLRKLTNEIEEFNGSTWRKKKDSGLSLNAPISGITIPEELSEFNSILTQMHKLE
;
A
#
# COMPACT_ATOMS: atom_id res chain seq x y z
N MET A 1 -6.13 -23.27 -3.97
CA MET A 1 -7.12 -22.20 -3.68
C MET A 1 -6.73 -21.37 -2.47
N TYR A 2 -6.37 -21.98 -1.32
CA TYR A 2 -6.01 -21.27 -0.08
C TYR A 2 -4.86 -20.24 -0.23
N THR A 3 -3.81 -20.58 -0.98
CA THR A 3 -2.63 -19.73 -1.13
C THR A 3 -2.89 -18.43 -1.90
N ALA A 4 -3.70 -18.46 -2.96
CA ALA A 4 -4.01 -17.29 -3.77
C ALA A 4 -4.85 -16.26 -2.99
N THR A 5 -5.92 -16.73 -2.32
CA THR A 5 -6.75 -15.88 -1.48
C THR A 5 -5.96 -15.28 -0.32
N GLN A 6 -5.08 -16.08 0.31
CA GLN A 6 -4.22 -15.60 1.37
C GLN A 6 -3.25 -14.51 0.87
N ALA A 7 -2.69 -14.65 -0.33
CA ALA A 7 -1.84 -13.61 -0.92
C ALA A 7 -2.60 -12.29 -1.15
N LEU A 8 -3.81 -12.36 -1.71
CA LEU A 8 -4.68 -11.18 -1.90
C LEU A 8 -5.02 -10.52 -0.56
N LYS A 9 -5.34 -11.32 0.47
CA LYS A 9 -5.59 -10.83 1.81
C LYS A 9 -4.36 -10.14 2.40
N THR A 10 -3.20 -10.81 2.38
CA THR A 10 -1.94 -10.26 2.90
C THR A 10 -1.59 -8.94 2.22
N PHE A 11 -1.73 -8.85 0.90
CA PHE A 11 -1.53 -7.60 0.18
C PHE A 11 -2.54 -6.53 0.60
N GLY A 12 -3.84 -6.84 0.58
CA GLY A 12 -4.92 -5.88 0.82
C GLY A 12 -5.03 -5.38 2.25
N THR A 13 -4.61 -6.17 3.25
CA THR A 13 -4.69 -5.77 4.67
C THR A 13 -3.34 -5.51 5.32
N GLY A 14 -2.25 -6.02 4.74
CA GLY A 14 -0.89 -5.83 5.24
C GLY A 14 -0.17 -4.76 4.44
N ILE A 15 0.23 -5.10 3.22
CA ILE A 15 1.16 -4.30 2.41
C ILE A 15 0.55 -2.96 2.00
N LEU A 16 -0.63 -2.99 1.36
CA LEU A 16 -1.27 -1.81 0.79
C LEU A 16 -1.58 -0.73 1.83
N PRO A 17 -2.37 -1.00 2.89
CA PRO A 17 -2.71 0.03 3.86
C PRO A 17 -1.53 0.38 4.79
N SER A 18 -0.70 -0.59 5.18
CA SER A 18 0.33 -0.33 6.18
C SER A 18 1.56 0.35 5.61
N HIS A 19 1.88 0.16 4.33
CA HIS A 19 3.12 0.69 3.75
C HIS A 19 2.85 1.64 2.59
N TRP A 20 2.24 1.15 1.50
CA TRP A 20 2.05 1.97 0.30
C TRP A 20 1.16 3.19 0.55
N LEU A 21 0.07 3.02 1.30
CA LEU A 21 -0.84 4.12 1.61
C LEU A 21 -0.17 5.16 2.50
N GLU A 22 0.58 4.74 3.53
CA GLU A 22 1.35 5.65 4.38
C GLU A 22 2.36 6.47 3.58
N MET A 23 3.08 5.84 2.64
CA MET A 23 4.06 6.50 1.77
C MET A 23 3.43 7.46 0.74
N SER A 24 2.18 7.22 0.33
CA SER A 24 1.48 8.03 -0.67
C SER A 24 0.56 9.10 -0.08
N LYS A 25 0.33 9.10 1.25
CA LYS A 25 -0.59 10.02 1.93
C LYS A 25 -0.37 11.48 1.58
N SER A 26 0.86 11.98 1.67
CA SER A 26 1.17 13.39 1.37
C SER A 26 0.77 13.74 -0.05
N ARG A 27 1.19 12.91 -1.03
CA ARG A 27 0.83 13.08 -2.44
C ARG A 27 -0.69 13.08 -2.66
N LEU A 28 -1.42 12.21 -1.97
CA LEU A 28 -2.89 12.17 -2.06
C LEU A 28 -3.52 13.46 -1.49
N TYR A 29 -3.02 13.98 -0.36
CA TYR A 29 -3.49 15.25 0.20
C TYR A 29 -3.13 16.45 -0.69
N ASP A 30 -2.01 16.39 -1.39
CA ASP A 30 -1.57 17.40 -2.34
C ASP A 30 -2.28 17.32 -3.70
N GLY A 31 -3.24 16.40 -3.85
CA GLY A 31 -4.06 16.24 -5.06
C GLY A 31 -3.33 15.59 -6.23
N ASP A 32 -2.28 14.80 -5.98
CA ASP A 32 -1.54 14.08 -7.02
C ASP A 32 -2.46 13.07 -7.74
N THR A 33 -2.81 13.40 -8.98
CA THR A 33 -3.67 12.58 -9.83
C THR A 33 -3.08 11.20 -10.13
N ASN A 34 -1.76 11.07 -10.16
CA ASN A 34 -1.10 9.78 -10.40
C ASN A 34 -1.20 8.88 -9.17
N ALA A 35 -1.02 9.43 -7.96
CA ALA A 35 -1.23 8.69 -6.72
C ALA A 35 -2.69 8.25 -6.57
N ALA A 36 -3.64 9.16 -6.84
CA ALA A 36 -5.07 8.88 -6.83
C ALA A 36 -5.44 7.80 -7.87
N TRP A 37 -4.95 7.91 -9.10
CA TRP A 37 -5.18 6.91 -10.13
C TRP A 37 -4.64 5.54 -9.70
N THR A 38 -3.45 5.50 -9.10
CA THR A 38 -2.80 4.26 -8.66
C THR A 38 -3.61 3.56 -7.57
N ILE A 39 -4.09 4.27 -6.55
CA ILE A 39 -4.91 3.64 -5.50
C ILE A 39 -6.24 3.13 -6.04
N HIS A 40 -6.89 3.89 -6.93
CA HIS A 40 -8.12 3.43 -7.58
C HIS A 40 -7.90 2.19 -8.45
N ARG A 41 -6.79 2.16 -9.21
CA ARG A 41 -6.38 0.98 -9.98
C ARG A 41 -6.20 -0.24 -9.07
N ILE A 42 -5.46 -0.10 -7.98
CA ILE A 42 -5.22 -1.19 -7.02
C ILE A 42 -6.54 -1.68 -6.41
N VAL A 43 -7.40 -0.78 -5.93
CA VAL A 43 -8.67 -1.14 -5.29
C VAL A 43 -9.59 -1.86 -6.27
N ARG A 44 -9.74 -1.37 -7.50
CA ARG A 44 -10.59 -2.01 -8.52
C ARG A 44 -10.11 -3.44 -8.83
N ASP A 45 -8.81 -3.62 -8.98
CA ASP A 45 -8.23 -4.92 -9.28
C ASP A 45 -8.36 -5.89 -8.09
N LEU A 46 -8.12 -5.40 -6.87
CA LEU A 46 -8.28 -6.18 -5.65
C LEU A 46 -9.73 -6.62 -5.44
N MET A 47 -10.72 -5.74 -5.69
CA MET A 47 -12.14 -6.08 -5.59
C MET A 47 -12.53 -7.14 -6.63
N SER A 48 -12.04 -7.01 -7.86
CA SER A 48 -12.30 -7.99 -8.93
C SER A 48 -11.67 -9.36 -8.61
N ALA A 49 -10.45 -9.37 -8.09
CA ALA A 49 -9.76 -10.61 -7.72
C ALA A 49 -10.37 -11.29 -6.47
N LEU A 50 -10.91 -10.52 -5.53
CA LEU A 50 -11.56 -11.03 -4.32
C LEU A 50 -13.03 -11.41 -4.52
N SER A 51 -13.67 -11.02 -5.64
CA SER A 51 -15.11 -11.22 -5.84
C SER A 51 -15.57 -12.68 -5.77
N PRO A 52 -14.78 -13.70 -6.18
CA PRO A 52 -15.15 -15.11 -5.99
C PRO A 52 -15.15 -15.56 -4.53
N VAL A 53 -14.47 -14.83 -3.63
CA VAL A 53 -14.32 -15.17 -2.20
C VAL A 53 -15.27 -14.35 -1.33
N CYS A 54 -15.41 -13.06 -1.61
CA CYS A 54 -16.21 -12.12 -0.84
C CYS A 54 -17.15 -11.29 -1.75
N PRO A 55 -18.14 -11.92 -2.42
CA PRO A 55 -18.92 -11.29 -3.48
C PRO A 55 -19.74 -10.07 -3.00
N PHE A 56 -20.38 -10.15 -1.84
CA PHE A 56 -21.18 -9.02 -1.32
C PHE A 56 -20.32 -7.83 -0.90
N PHE A 57 -19.18 -8.10 -0.26
CA PHE A 57 -18.23 -7.05 0.13
C PHE A 57 -17.66 -6.35 -1.09
N THR A 58 -17.15 -7.12 -2.05
CA THR A 58 -16.57 -6.58 -3.28
C THR A 58 -17.62 -5.86 -4.13
N HIS A 59 -18.85 -6.38 -4.22
CA HIS A 59 -19.98 -5.68 -4.84
C HIS A 59 -20.23 -4.32 -4.19
N HIS A 60 -20.38 -4.28 -2.87
CA HIS A 60 -20.70 -3.03 -2.17
C HIS A 60 -19.64 -1.94 -2.40
N ILE A 61 -18.36 -2.27 -2.24
CA ILE A 61 -17.26 -1.32 -2.44
C ILE A 61 -17.19 -0.84 -3.89
N SER A 62 -17.21 -1.77 -4.85
CA SER A 62 -17.05 -1.44 -6.28
C SER A 62 -18.25 -0.66 -6.84
N SER A 63 -19.48 -1.05 -6.52
CA SER A 63 -20.68 -0.32 -6.93
C SER A 63 -20.73 1.09 -6.33
N THR A 64 -20.23 1.27 -5.10
CA THR A 64 -20.20 2.59 -4.44
C THR A 64 -19.16 3.52 -5.06
N LEU A 65 -17.96 3.01 -5.38
CA LEU A 65 -16.85 3.84 -5.87
C LEU A 65 -16.86 4.03 -7.40
N TYR A 66 -17.38 3.05 -8.13
CA TYR A 66 -17.22 2.97 -9.59
C TYR A 66 -18.54 2.76 -10.34
N GLU A 67 -19.67 2.71 -9.63
CA GLU A 67 -21.01 2.45 -10.21
C GLU A 67 -21.10 1.11 -10.97
N GLN A 68 -20.12 0.23 -10.78
CA GLN A 68 -20.02 -1.06 -11.45
C GLN A 68 -19.58 -2.13 -10.44
N SER A 69 -20.26 -3.27 -10.44
CA SER A 69 -19.94 -4.37 -9.54
C SER A 69 -18.73 -5.19 -10.01
N ALA A 70 -17.81 -5.45 -9.09
CA ALA A 70 -16.71 -6.39 -9.26
C ALA A 70 -17.16 -7.86 -9.44
N VAL A 71 -18.40 -8.20 -9.08
CA VAL A 71 -18.98 -9.53 -9.29
C VAL A 71 -19.40 -9.73 -10.75
N ASP A 72 -19.64 -8.63 -11.49
CA ASP A 72 -20.00 -8.68 -12.90
C ASP A 72 -18.79 -8.78 -13.83
N VAL A 73 -17.59 -8.58 -13.29
CA VAL A 73 -16.34 -8.77 -14.01
C VAL A 73 -16.18 -10.25 -14.40
N ARG A 74 -15.80 -10.48 -15.67
CA ARG A 74 -15.65 -11.84 -16.24
C ARG A 74 -14.19 -12.22 -16.47
N GLU A 75 -13.28 -11.26 -16.42
CA GLU A 75 -11.85 -11.47 -16.66
C GLU A 75 -11.05 -11.10 -15.42
N PHE A 76 -10.00 -11.86 -15.14
CA PHE A 76 -9.08 -11.52 -14.07
C PHE A 76 -8.31 -10.24 -14.43
N PRO A 77 -7.97 -9.36 -13.47
CA PRO A 77 -7.27 -8.11 -13.76
C PRO A 77 -5.98 -8.33 -14.56
N ASN A 78 -5.84 -7.54 -15.63
CA ASN A 78 -4.62 -7.51 -16.42
C ASN A 78 -3.45 -6.99 -15.59
N ARG A 79 -2.29 -7.67 -15.69
CA ARG A 79 -1.06 -7.23 -15.05
C ARG A 79 -0.61 -5.89 -15.62
N THR A 80 -0.22 -4.97 -14.75
CA THR A 80 0.50 -3.76 -15.15
C THR A 80 1.94 -4.12 -15.56
N PRO A 81 2.63 -3.24 -16.30
CA PRO A 81 4.06 -3.39 -16.55
C PRO A 81 4.80 -3.68 -15.23
N ASP A 82 5.64 -4.71 -15.25
CA ASP A 82 6.39 -5.13 -14.07
C ASP A 82 7.67 -4.31 -13.95
N ASP A 83 7.90 -3.73 -12.77
CA ASP A 83 9.22 -3.25 -12.39
C ASP A 83 9.78 -4.20 -11.34
N GLY A 84 10.56 -5.17 -11.83
CA GLY A 84 11.16 -6.20 -10.99
C GLY A 84 12.21 -5.65 -10.02
N GLN A 85 12.76 -4.45 -10.23
CA GLN A 85 13.70 -3.83 -9.30
C GLN A 85 12.92 -3.18 -8.15
N LEU A 86 11.92 -2.34 -8.45
CA LEU A 86 11.07 -1.73 -7.42
C LEU A 86 10.35 -2.78 -6.58
N ARG A 87 9.88 -3.87 -7.20
CA ARG A 87 9.21 -4.96 -6.45
C ARG A 87 10.14 -5.61 -5.43
N LYS A 88 11.43 -5.77 -5.75
CA LYS A 88 12.40 -6.40 -4.83
C LYS A 88 12.54 -5.60 -3.55
N LEU A 89 12.47 -4.27 -3.62
CA LEU A 89 12.60 -3.35 -2.49
C LEU A 89 11.42 -3.38 -1.49
N THR A 90 10.38 -4.17 -1.77
CA THR A 90 9.19 -4.23 -0.91
C THR A 90 9.54 -4.68 0.51
N ASN A 91 10.37 -5.72 0.64
CA ASN A 91 10.71 -6.26 1.96
C ASN A 91 11.53 -5.25 2.78
N GLU A 92 12.46 -4.57 2.12
CA GLU A 92 13.33 -3.56 2.70
C GLU A 92 12.51 -2.35 3.19
N ILE A 93 11.51 -1.93 2.41
CA ILE A 93 10.55 -0.89 2.82
C ILE A 93 9.73 -1.35 4.03
N GLU A 94 9.22 -2.59 4.01
CA GLU A 94 8.43 -3.13 5.12
C GLU A 94 9.23 -3.19 6.42
N GLU A 95 10.48 -3.67 6.34
CA GLU A 95 11.39 -3.76 7.47
C GLU A 95 11.81 -2.38 7.99
N PHE A 96 12.14 -1.45 7.10
CA PHE A 96 12.50 -0.08 7.49
C PHE A 96 11.33 0.62 8.20
N ASN A 97 10.13 0.55 7.63
CA ASN A 97 8.95 1.15 8.22
C ASN A 97 8.60 0.52 9.57
N GLY A 98 8.59 -0.82 9.64
CA GLY A 98 8.30 -1.57 10.85
C GLY A 98 9.30 -1.28 11.97
N SER A 99 10.60 -1.25 11.66
CA SER A 99 11.65 -0.94 12.64
C SER A 99 11.58 0.50 13.14
N THR A 100 11.29 1.47 12.26
CA THR A 100 11.15 2.88 12.63
C THR A 100 9.95 3.10 13.56
N TRP A 101 8.79 2.52 13.25
CA TRP A 101 7.61 2.59 14.12
C TRP A 101 7.84 1.88 15.47
N ARG A 102 8.53 0.75 15.47
CA ARG A 102 8.91 0.06 16.71
C ARG A 102 9.79 0.96 17.58
N LYS A 103 10.81 1.58 17.01
CA LYS A 103 11.67 2.53 17.75
C LYS A 103 10.88 3.71 18.32
N LYS A 104 9.93 4.28 17.57
CA LYS A 104 9.05 5.34 18.11
C LYS A 104 8.25 4.84 19.31
N LYS A 105 7.61 3.67 19.17
CA LYS A 105 6.82 3.06 20.25
C LYS A 105 7.66 2.78 21.49
N ASP A 106 8.84 2.20 21.32
CA ASP A 106 9.76 1.87 22.41
C ASP A 106 10.27 3.13 23.13
N SER A 107 10.34 4.25 22.41
CA SER A 107 10.70 5.57 22.96
C SER A 107 9.50 6.33 23.55
N GLY A 108 8.30 5.73 23.61
CA GLY A 108 7.08 6.39 24.08
C GLY A 108 6.53 7.48 23.15
N LEU A 109 7.02 7.54 21.91
CA LEU A 109 6.61 8.52 20.91
C LEU A 109 5.39 8.03 20.14
N SER A 110 4.52 8.97 19.75
CA SER A 110 3.47 8.67 18.78
C SER A 110 4.07 8.39 17.38
N LEU A 111 3.37 7.63 16.55
CA LEU A 111 3.82 7.34 15.18
C LEU A 111 4.04 8.61 14.34
N ASN A 112 3.30 9.68 14.66
CA ASN A 112 3.35 10.98 13.99
C ASN A 112 4.35 11.96 14.63
N ALA A 113 5.06 11.57 15.70
CA ALA A 113 6.10 12.40 16.30
C ALA A 113 7.38 12.32 15.45
N PRO A 114 8.20 13.40 15.40
CA PRO A 114 9.53 13.33 14.82
C PRO A 114 10.43 12.32 15.55
N ILE A 115 11.42 11.78 14.83
CA ILE A 115 12.42 10.87 15.40
C ILE A 115 13.79 11.13 14.77
N SER A 116 14.81 11.29 15.60
CA SER A 116 16.19 11.49 15.17
C SER A 116 17.00 10.18 15.18
N GLY A 117 18.12 10.14 14.47
CA GLY A 117 19.07 9.02 14.51
C GLY A 117 18.61 7.78 13.74
N ILE A 118 17.71 7.95 12.77
CA ILE A 118 17.31 6.91 11.82
C ILE A 118 17.97 7.22 10.48
N THR A 119 18.78 6.28 10.00
CA THR A 119 19.40 6.35 8.67
C THR A 119 18.62 5.46 7.70
N ILE A 120 18.30 6.00 6.53
CA ILE A 120 17.66 5.24 5.45
C ILE A 120 18.75 4.40 4.75
N PRO A 121 18.54 3.09 4.54
CA PRO A 121 19.47 2.24 3.78
C PRO A 121 19.71 2.75 2.36
N GLU A 122 20.92 2.53 1.82
CA GLU A 122 21.29 2.98 0.47
C GLU A 122 20.38 2.39 -0.63
N GLU A 123 19.93 1.16 -0.44
CA GLU A 123 18.98 0.47 -1.31
C GLU A 123 17.63 1.19 -1.43
N LEU A 124 17.25 1.98 -0.42
CA LEU A 124 16.02 2.77 -0.39
C LEU A 124 16.25 4.25 -0.69
N SER A 125 17.43 4.60 -1.22
CA SER A 125 17.82 6.00 -1.48
C SER A 125 16.84 6.75 -2.39
N GLU A 126 16.21 6.07 -3.36
CA GLU A 126 15.18 6.67 -4.23
C GLU A 126 13.92 7.10 -3.46
N PHE A 127 13.66 6.52 -2.29
CA PHE A 127 12.53 6.84 -1.43
C PHE A 127 12.87 7.81 -0.29
N ASN A 128 14.10 8.36 -0.25
CA ASN A 128 14.55 9.23 0.83
C ASN A 128 13.56 10.35 1.17
N SER A 129 13.14 11.11 0.16
CA SER A 129 12.19 12.21 0.38
C SER A 129 10.86 11.74 0.97
N ILE A 130 10.36 10.59 0.52
CA ILE A 130 9.07 10.04 0.95
C ILE A 130 9.18 9.50 2.39
N LEU A 131 10.21 8.72 2.67
CA LEU A 131 10.42 8.10 3.98
C LEU A 131 10.75 9.14 5.06
N THR A 132 11.56 10.15 4.73
CA THR A 132 11.85 11.28 5.63
C THR A 132 10.58 12.04 5.98
N GLN A 133 9.75 12.36 4.99
CA GLN A 133 8.48 13.07 5.22
C GLN A 133 7.49 12.22 6.04
N MET A 134 7.31 10.96 5.65
CA MET A 134 6.37 10.03 6.29
C MET A 134 6.73 9.77 7.76
N HIS A 135 8.01 9.52 8.05
CA HIS A 135 8.46 9.24 9.41
C HIS A 135 8.88 10.48 10.19
N LYS A 136 8.90 11.68 9.59
CA LYS A 136 9.41 12.92 10.21
C LYS A 136 10.81 12.70 10.77
N LEU A 137 11.70 12.21 9.92
CA LEU A 137 13.09 11.94 10.29
C LEU A 137 13.85 13.26 10.45
N GLU A 138 14.60 13.38 11.54
CA GLU A 138 15.45 14.53 11.89
C GLU A 138 16.94 14.16 11.93
#